data_AF-A0A939FG09-F1
#
_entry.id   AF-A0A939FG09-F1
#
_cell.length_a   1.000
_cell.length_b   1.000
_cell.length_c   1.000
_cell.angle_alpha   90.00
_cell.angle_beta   90.00
_cell.angle_gamma   90.00
#
_symmetry.space_group_name_H-M   'P 1'
#
loop_
_entity.id
_entity.type
_entity.pdbx_description
1 polymer ?
#
loop_
_entity_poly.entity_id
_entity_poly.type
_entity_poly.pdbx_seq_one_letter_code
_entity_poly.pdbx_strand_id
1 'polypeptide(L)' 'MTESSVHTALWPAPHATGAVDATVTVPGSKSVTNRGLVLAALAAEPGWLRRPLRSRDTLLMAEALRAMGVG' A
#
# COMPACT_ATOMS: atom_id res chain seq x y z
N MET A 1 2.72 -12.61 -37.97
CA MET A 1 2.44 -12.36 -36.55
C MET A 1 3.75 -11.95 -35.90
N THR A 2 4.08 -10.66 -35.92
CA THR A 2 5.27 -10.13 -35.24
C THR A 2 4.83 -9.71 -33.85
N GLU A 3 5.14 -10.52 -32.85
CA GLU A 3 4.99 -10.13 -31.45
C GLU A 3 5.93 -8.95 -31.17
N SER A 4 5.35 -7.76 -30.98
CA SER A 4 6.08 -6.63 -30.41
C SER A 4 6.20 -6.85 -28.92
N SER A 5 7.37 -7.32 -28.48
CA SER A 5 7.78 -7.26 -27.07
C SER A 5 7.76 -5.79 -26.64
N VAL A 6 6.76 -5.42 -25.84
CA VAL A 6 6.68 -4.09 -25.23
C VAL A 6 7.69 -4.09 -24.08
N HIS A 7 8.94 -3.76 -24.38
CA HIS A 7 9.92 -3.48 -23.33
C HIS A 7 9.50 -2.15 -22.71
N THR A 8 8.82 -2.19 -21.56
CA THR A 8 8.48 -0.99 -20.78
C THR A 8 9.75 -0.21 -20.57
N ALA A 9 9.82 1.02 -21.11
CA ALA A 9 10.94 1.90 -20.85
C ALA A 9 11.16 2.01 -19.33
N LEU A 10 12.38 1.75 -18.87
CA LEU A 10 12.72 1.81 -17.45
C LEU A 10 12.56 3.26 -16.93
N TRP A 11 12.07 3.41 -15.71
CA TRP A 11 12.01 4.73 -15.05
C TRP A 11 13.45 5.19 -14.71
N PRO A 12 13.91 6.35 -15.24
CA PRO A 12 15.28 6.79 -15.01
C PRO A 12 15.44 7.32 -13.57
N ALA A 13 16.26 6.65 -12.77
CA ALA A 13 16.56 7.10 -11.41
C ALA A 13 17.41 8.38 -11.44
N PRO A 14 17.02 9.46 -10.74
CA PRO A 14 17.79 10.70 -10.73
C PRO A 14 19.09 10.54 -9.95
N HIS A 15 20.16 11.16 -10.45
CA HIS A 15 21.43 11.29 -9.74
C HIS A 15 21.49 12.64 -9.03
N ALA A 16 21.90 12.64 -7.76
CA ALA A 16 22.17 13.88 -7.04
C ALA A 16 23.51 14.48 -7.52
N THR A 17 23.51 15.75 -7.92
CA THR A 17 24.73 16.48 -8.30
C THR A 17 25.50 17.03 -7.08
N GLY A 18 25.00 16.78 -5.87
CA GLY A 18 25.55 17.21 -4.58
C GLY A 18 24.92 16.43 -3.43
N ALA A 19 25.15 16.87 -2.19
CA ALA A 19 24.56 16.24 -1.01
C ALA A 19 23.02 16.36 -1.03
N VAL A 20 22.32 15.27 -0.70
CA VAL A 20 20.87 15.28 -0.52
C VAL A 20 20.58 15.70 0.92
N ASP A 21 19.97 16.86 1.11
CA ASP A 21 19.49 17.36 2.40
C ASP A 21 17.97 17.57 2.31
N ALA A 22 17.21 16.67 2.95
CA ALA A 22 15.76 16.68 2.91
C ALA A 22 15.16 16.00 4.14
N THR A 23 14.02 16.53 4.59
CA THR A 23 13.11 15.84 5.51
C THR A 23 11.88 15.41 4.73
N VAL A 24 11.59 14.11 4.70
CA VAL A 24 10.47 13.55 3.94
C VAL A 24 9.50 12.85 4.87
N THR A 25 8.22 13.22 4.79
CA THR A 25 7.16 12.47 5.46
C THR A 25 6.78 11.27 4.60
N VAL A 26 7.00 10.07 5.12
CA VAL A 26 6.55 8.83 4.47
C VAL A 26 5.12 8.49 4.90
N PRO A 27 4.34 7.80 4.05
CA PRO A 27 2.99 7.40 4.40
C PRO A 27 2.98 6.33 5.51
N GLY A 28 1.78 5.97 5.97
CA GLY A 28 1.60 5.00 7.05
C GLY A 28 2.22 3.62 6.77
N SER A 29 2.43 2.84 7.84
CA SER A 29 2.99 1.50 7.71
C SER A 29 1.98 0.51 7.11
N LYS A 30 2.40 -0.20 6.06
CA LYS A 30 1.64 -1.32 5.47
C LYS A 30 1.31 -2.38 6.51
N SER A 31 2.31 -2.85 7.24
CA SER A 31 2.13 -3.95 8.18
C SER A 31 1.25 -3.55 9.36
N VAL A 32 1.34 -2.31 9.84
CA VAL A 32 0.44 -1.79 10.89
C VAL A 32 -0.99 -1.68 10.35
N THR A 33 -1.17 -1.14 9.13
CA THR A 33 -2.49 -1.03 8.51
C THR A 33 -3.14 -2.40 8.34
N ASN A 34 -2.43 -3.39 7.79
CA ASN A 34 -2.98 -4.74 7.60
C ASN A 34 -3.30 -5.44 8.93
N ARG A 35 -2.44 -5.31 9.95
CA ARG A 35 -2.76 -5.87 11.28
C ARG A 35 -3.98 -5.20 11.89
N GLY A 36 -4.10 -3.88 11.77
CA GLY A 36 -5.28 -3.16 12.22
C GLY A 36 -6.55 -3.62 11.51
N LEU A 37 -6.50 -3.85 10.19
CA LEU A 37 -7.63 -4.36 9.42
C LEU A 37 -8.07 -5.74 9.92
N VAL A 38 -7.14 -6.66 10.16
CA VAL A 38 -7.44 -7.99 10.71
C VAL A 38 -8.02 -7.90 12.12
N LEU A 39 -7.45 -7.08 13.00
CA LEU A 39 -7.97 -6.89 14.35
C LEU A 39 -9.38 -6.30 14.34
N ALA A 40 -9.66 -5.34 13.47
CA ALA A 40 -11.00 -4.76 13.31
C ALA A 40 -12.01 -5.79 12.79
N ALA A 41 -11.60 -6.69 11.88
CA ALA A 41 -12.44 -7.77 11.38
C ALA A 41 -12.80 -8.82 12.44
N LEU A 42 -11.94 -9.00 13.45
CA LEU A 42 -12.14 -9.96 14.55
C LEU A 42 -12.86 -9.34 15.75
N ALA A 43 -13.00 -8.02 15.79
CA ALA A 43 -13.62 -7.32 16.91
C ALA A 43 -15.13 -7.61 16.96
N ALA A 44 -15.68 -7.67 18.18
CA ALA A 44 -17.12 -7.84 18.37
C ALA A 44 -17.93 -6.63 17.89
N GLU A 45 -17.33 -5.44 17.96
CA GLU A 45 -17.95 -4.17 17.62
C GLU A 45 -17.18 -3.45 16.50
N PRO A 46 -17.84 -2.60 15.69
CA PRO A 46 -17.19 -1.83 14.63
C PRO A 46 -16.05 -0.94 15.14
N GLY A 47 -14.96 -0.87 14.38
CA GLY A 47 -13.76 -0.10 14.73
C GLY A 47 -13.29 0.87 13.63
N TRP A 48 -12.45 1.84 14.03
CA TRP A 48 -11.89 2.86 13.13
C TRP A 48 -10.36 2.78 13.06
N LEU A 49 -9.82 2.57 11.86
CA LEU A 49 -8.38 2.74 11.60
C LEU A 49 -8.09 4.19 11.24
N ARG A 50 -7.29 4.89 12.06
CA ARG A 50 -6.89 6.28 11.82
C ARG A 50 -5.64 6.33 10.94
N ARG A 51 -5.69 7.14 9.86
CA ARG A 51 -4.59 7.34 8.90
C ARG A 51 -4.02 6.02 8.33
N PRO A 52 -4.87 5.12 7.78
CA PRO A 52 -4.38 3.89 7.18
C PRO A 52 -3.54 4.20 5.94
N LEU A 53 -2.53 3.37 5.66
CA LEU A 53 -1.86 3.41 4.36
C LEU A 53 -2.86 3.01 3.28
N ARG A 54 -2.98 3.80 2.21
CA ARG A 54 -3.68 3.42 0.99
C ARG A 54 -2.64 3.00 -0.05
N SER A 55 -2.38 1.71 -0.14
CA SER A 55 -1.52 1.09 -1.14
C SER A 55 -2.20 -0.14 -1.72
N ARG A 56 -1.65 -0.70 -2.81
CA ARG A 56 -2.19 -1.94 -3.39
C ARG A 56 -2.35 -3.04 -2.34
N ASP A 57 -1.33 -3.26 -1.51
CA ASP A 57 -1.35 -4.32 -0.49
C ASP A 57 -2.42 -4.13 0.60
N THR A 58 -2.68 -2.89 1.01
CA THR A 58 -3.69 -2.62 2.05
C THR A 58 -5.11 -2.64 1.49
N LEU A 59 -5.28 -2.25 0.22
CA LEU A 59 -6.55 -2.38 -0.50
C LEU A 59 -6.89 -3.85 -0.74
N LEU A 60 -5.91 -4.66 -1.17
CA LEU A 60 -6.09 -6.10 -1.35
C LEU A 60 -6.46 -6.80 -0.03
N MET A 61 -5.85 -6.41 1.09
CA MET A 61 -6.25 -6.91 2.42
C MET A 61 -7.71 -6.55 2.74
N ALA A 62 -8.11 -5.30 2.54
CA ALA A 62 -9.47 -4.86 2.80
C ALA A 62 -10.49 -5.58 1.90
N GLU A 63 -10.16 -5.79 0.62
CA GLU A 63 -10.99 -6.57 -0.33
C GLU A 63 -11.09 -8.04 0.07
N ALA A 64 -9.99 -8.66 0.50
CA ALA A 64 -9.99 -10.04 0.98
C ALA A 64 -10.89 -10.20 2.21
N LEU A 65 -10.81 -9.28 3.18
CA LEU A 65 -11.69 -9.30 4.36
C LEU A 65 -13.18 -9.17 3.95
N ARG A 66 -13.50 -8.27 3.01
CA ARG A 66 -14.87 -8.15 2.47
C ARG A 66 -15.35 -9.41 1.78
N ALA A 67 -14.48 -10.07 0.99
CA ALA A 67 -14.80 -11.34 0.36
C ALA A 67 -15.08 -12.46 1.37
N MET A 68 -14.52 -12.36 2.58
CA MET A 68 -14.80 -13.27 3.70
C MET A 68 -16.06 -12.88 4.51
N GLY A 69 -16.79 -11.85 4.10
CA GLY A 69 -18.03 -11.41 4.76
C GLY A 69 -17.86 -10.32 5.83
N VAL A 70 -16.67 -9.73 5.95
CA VAL A 70 -16.42 -8.60 6.86
C VAL A 70 -16.89 -7.30 6.20
N GLY A 71 -17.87 -6.61 6.78
CA GLY A 71 -18.41 -5.35 6.25
C GLY A 71 -19.50 -4.74 7.11
#